data_AF-A0A2V8K7A9-F1
#
_entry.id   AF-A0A2V8K7A9-F1
#
_cell.length_a   1.000
_cell.length_b   1.000
_cell.length_c   1.000
_cell.angle_alpha   90.00
_cell.angle_beta   90.00
_cell.angle_gamma   90.00
#
_symmetry.space_group_name_H-M   'P 1'
#
loop_
_entity.id
_entity.type
_entity.pdbx_description
1 polymer ?
#
loop_
_entity_poly.entity_id
_entity_poly.type
_entity_poly.pdbx_seq_one_letter_code
_entity_poly.pdbx_strand_id
1 'polypeptide(L)'
;MTGEFFDPIPEKLNVLLIESRTLHEAERFIESCEYCNPVGAEIPFDCLLDSITASDPSVTEYILEEPAKCPHCRHEILEKTLIEPE
;
A
#
# COMPACT_ATOMS: atom_id res chain seq x y z
N MET A 1 -4.61 2.02 -36.45
CA MET A 1 -4.00 1.74 -35.14
C MET A 1 -5.01 2.20 -34.11
N THR A 2 -5.97 1.33 -33.78
CA THR A 2 -6.99 1.60 -32.77
C THR A 2 -6.29 1.59 -31.43
N GLY A 3 -6.15 2.77 -30.82
CA GLY A 3 -5.79 2.86 -29.42
C GLY A 3 -6.92 2.24 -28.63
N GLU A 4 -6.76 0.97 -28.27
CA GLU A 4 -7.62 0.31 -27.32
C GLU A 4 -7.35 0.99 -25.97
N PHE A 5 -8.18 2.00 -25.67
CA PHE A 5 -8.39 2.47 -24.31
C PHE A 5 -8.92 1.26 -23.55
N PHE A 6 -8.01 0.53 -22.90
CA PHE A 6 -8.37 -0.39 -21.84
C PHE A 6 -8.88 0.46 -20.69
N ASP A 7 -10.14 0.89 -20.77
CA ASP A 7 -10.92 1.14 -19.57
C ASP A 7 -11.16 -0.25 -18.97
N PRO A 8 -10.45 -0.65 -17.90
CA PRO A 8 -10.71 -1.94 -17.28
C PRO A 8 -12.19 -1.99 -16.92
N ILE A 9 -12.84 -3.07 -17.34
CA ILE A 9 -14.25 -3.31 -17.07
C ILE A 9 -14.43 -3.22 -15.55
N PRO A 10 -15.26 -2.32 -15.00
CA PRO A 10 -15.34 -2.03 -13.56
C PRO A 10 -15.86 -3.20 -12.70
N GLU A 11 -16.06 -4.39 -13.27
CA GLU A 11 -16.79 -5.50 -12.65
C GLU A 11 -15.97 -6.33 -11.66
N LYS A 12 -14.69 -6.02 -11.41
CA LYS A 12 -13.92 -6.64 -10.32
C LYS A 12 -12.91 -5.67 -9.71
N LEU A 13 -13.38 -4.59 -9.09
CA LEU A 13 -12.57 -3.89 -8.11
C LEU A 13 -12.88 -4.47 -6.72
N ASN A 14 -11.91 -5.14 -6.11
CA ASN A 14 -12.01 -5.66 -4.75
C ASN A 14 -11.54 -4.57 -3.79
N VAL A 15 -12.48 -3.92 -3.11
CA VAL A 15 -12.12 -2.92 -2.09
C VAL A 15 -12.02 -3.63 -0.74
N LEU A 16 -10.82 -3.62 -0.14
CA LEU A 16 -10.57 -4.23 1.16
C LEU A 16 -10.29 -3.14 2.21
N LEU A 17 -11.06 -3.18 3.29
CA LEU A 17 -10.78 -2.37 4.48
C LEU A 17 -9.67 -3.05 5.29
N ILE A 18 -8.56 -2.35 5.48
CA ILE A 18 -7.47 -2.76 6.35
C ILE A 18 -7.72 -2.16 7.73
N GLU A 19 -8.10 -3.03 8.67
CA GLU A 19 -8.34 -2.66 10.06
C GLU A 19 -7.05 -2.22 10.76
N SER A 20 -7.16 -1.38 11.80
CA SER A 20 -6.01 -0.87 12.58
C SER A 20 -5.08 -1.98 13.07
N ARG A 21 -5.60 -3.17 13.39
CA ARG A 21 -4.78 -4.31 13.78
C ARG A 21 -3.81 -4.75 12.69
N THR A 22 -4.31 -4.91 11.47
CA THR A 22 -3.51 -5.31 10.30
C THR A 22 -2.54 -4.20 9.90
N LEU A 23 -2.95 -2.92 10.04
CA LEU A 23 -2.06 -1.78 9.85
C LEU A 23 -0.88 -1.83 10.81
N HIS A 24 -1.11 -2.06 12.11
CA HIS A 24 -0.02 -2.17 13.08
C HIS A 24 0.90 -3.37 12.84
N GLU A 25 0.39 -4.46 12.24
CA GLU A 25 1.24 -5.55 11.80
C GLU A 25 2.08 -5.14 10.59
N ALA A 26 1.48 -4.47 9.60
CA ALA A 26 2.16 -3.95 8.41
C ALA A 26 3.25 -2.92 8.76
N GLU A 27 2.99 -2.01 9.70
CA GLU A 27 3.95 -1.01 10.21
C GLU A 27 5.25 -1.63 10.71
N ARG A 28 5.20 -2.86 11.24
CA ARG A 28 6.38 -3.57 11.77
C ARG A 28 7.28 -4.14 10.68
N PHE A 29 6.79 -4.24 9.44
CA PHE A 29 7.57 -4.65 8.29
C PHE A 29 8.19 -3.47 7.55
N ILE A 30 8.00 -2.24 8.02
CA ILE A 30 8.53 -1.02 7.39
C ILE A 30 9.82 -0.63 8.12
N GLU A 31 10.95 -0.60 7.41
CA GLU A 31 12.19 -0.02 7.92
C GLU A 31 12.11 1.51 7.87
N SER A 32 11.70 2.06 6.72
CA SER A 32 11.60 3.50 6.51
C SER A 32 10.54 3.88 5.46
N CYS A 33 10.18 5.17 5.37
CA CYS A 33 9.23 5.68 4.37
C CYS A 33 9.85 6.79 3.52
N GLU A 34 9.22 7.15 2.40
CA GLU A 34 9.70 8.17 1.46
C GLU A 34 10.02 9.52 2.12
N TYR A 35 9.31 9.87 3.20
CA TYR A 35 9.54 11.11 3.92
C TYR A 35 10.87 11.14 4.68
N CYS A 36 11.32 10.01 5.23
CA CYS A 36 12.58 9.94 5.98
C CYS A 36 13.72 9.26 5.22
N ASN A 37 13.41 8.46 4.20
CA ASN A 37 14.36 7.81 3.31
C ASN A 37 13.87 7.89 1.85
N PRO A 38 13.92 9.07 1.21
CA PRO A 38 13.45 9.23 -0.17
C PRO A 38 14.31 8.48 -1.21
N VAL A 39 15.45 7.92 -0.80
CA VAL A 39 16.36 7.18 -1.70
C VAL A 39 16.15 5.67 -1.59
N GLY A 40 15.87 5.14 -0.39
CA GLY A 40 15.64 3.69 -0.18
C GLY A 40 14.17 3.27 -0.18
N ALA A 41 13.23 4.20 0.00
CA ALA A 41 11.80 3.90 -0.13
C ALA A 41 11.42 3.76 -1.61
N GLU A 42 11.35 2.52 -2.11
CA GLU A 42 11.09 2.21 -3.52
C GLU A 42 9.75 1.49 -3.74
N ILE A 43 9.15 0.91 -2.70
CA ILE A 43 8.00 0.01 -2.81
C ILE A 43 6.74 0.70 -2.26
N PRO A 44 5.62 0.76 -3.00
CA PRO A 44 4.36 1.28 -2.46
C PRO A 44 3.86 0.46 -1.27
N PHE A 45 3.23 1.10 -0.29
CA PHE A 45 2.65 0.42 0.86
C PHE A 45 1.57 -0.62 0.46
N ASP A 46 0.82 -0.38 -0.63
CA ASP A 46 -0.13 -1.35 -1.17
C ASP A 46 0.50 -2.71 -1.53
N CYS A 47 1.74 -2.74 -2.05
CA CYS A 47 2.46 -3.97 -2.35
C CYS A 47 2.76 -4.80 -1.10
N LEU A 48 2.99 -4.13 0.04
CA LEU A 48 3.12 -4.80 1.34
C LEU A 48 1.77 -5.35 1.80
N LEU A 49 0.68 -4.60 1.60
CA LEU A 49 -0.69 -5.05 1.92
C LEU A 49 -1.11 -6.25 1.06
N ASP A 50 -0.72 -6.30 -0.21
CA ASP A 50 -0.93 -7.48 -1.07
C ASP A 50 -0.26 -8.72 -0.50
N SER A 51 0.97 -8.56 -0.01
CA SER A 51 1.74 -9.66 0.59
C SER A 51 1.11 -10.16 1.89
N ILE A 52 0.56 -9.26 2.70
CA ILE A 52 -0.08 -9.61 3.99
C ILE A 52 -1.48 -10.21 3.78
N THR A 53 -2.26 -9.65 2.86
CA THR A 53 -3.64 -10.08 2.62
C THR A 53 -3.75 -11.22 1.60
N ALA A 54 -2.67 -11.54 0.89
CA ALA A 54 -2.63 -12.46 -0.24
C ALA A 54 -3.66 -12.10 -1.34
N SER A 55 -3.90 -10.81 -1.52
CA SER A 55 -4.82 -10.28 -2.55
C SER A 55 -4.10 -10.00 -3.86
N ASP A 56 -4.86 -9.78 -4.92
CA ASP A 56 -4.31 -9.52 -6.24
C ASP A 56 -4.10 -7.99 -6.45
N PRO A 57 -2.85 -7.53 -6.67
CA PRO A 57 -2.51 -6.10 -6.81
C PRO A 57 -3.19 -5.42 -8.02
N SER A 58 -3.65 -6.20 -9.00
CA SER A 58 -4.20 -5.65 -10.25
C SER A 58 -5.66 -5.25 -10.13
N VAL A 59 -6.35 -5.76 -9.11
CA VAL A 59 -7.80 -5.61 -8.93
C VAL A 59 -8.20 -5.24 -7.51
N THR A 60 -7.25 -5.14 -6.59
CA THR A 60 -7.51 -4.86 -5.18
C THR A 60 -7.10 -3.43 -4.83
N GLU A 61 -8.03 -2.70 -4.21
CA GLU A 61 -7.76 -1.36 -3.67
C GLU A 61 -7.94 -1.41 -2.15
N TYR A 62 -7.03 -0.77 -1.42
CA TYR A 62 -7.00 -0.83 0.03
C TYR A 62 -7.50 0.47 0.63
N ILE A 63 -8.54 0.38 1.45
CA ILE A 63 -8.96 1.47 2.31
C ILE A 63 -8.36 1.22 3.68
N LEU A 64 -7.56 2.15 4.19
CA LEU A 64 -7.01 2.06 5.53
C LEU A 64 -8.04 2.63 6.52
N GLU A 65 -8.34 1.90 7.61
CA GLU A 65 -9.22 2.40 8.68
C GLU A 65 -8.67 3.70 9.30
N GLU A 66 -7.35 3.75 9.47
CA GLU A 66 -6.59 4.94 9.83
C GLU A 66 -5.29 5.00 9.01
N PRO A 67 -4.62 6.16 8.89
CA PRO A 67 -3.30 6.21 8.27
C PRO A 67 -2.30 5.36 9.05
N ALA A 68 -1.52 4.53 8.35
CA ALA A 68 -0.41 3.82 8.95
C ALA A 68 0.69 4.82 9.36
N LYS A 69 1.59 4.43 10.26
CA LYS A 69 2.67 5.29 10.77
C LYS A 69 4.02 4.67 10.54
N CYS A 70 4.92 5.44 9.97
CA CYS A 70 6.31 5.03 9.83
C CYS A 70 6.93 4.79 11.22
N PRO A 71 7.51 3.61 11.51
CA PRO A 71 8.14 3.36 12.80
C PRO A 71 9.38 4.26 13.03
N HIS A 72 10.03 4.70 11.95
CA HIS A 72 11.23 5.54 12.03
C HIS A 72 10.92 7.03 12.28
N CYS A 73 10.04 7.65 11.47
CA CYS A 73 9.78 9.09 11.53
C CYS A 73 8.36 9.48 11.98
N ARG A 74 7.49 8.50 12.22
CA ARG A 74 6.07 8.65 12.62
C ARG A 74 5.20 9.46 11.64
N HIS A 75 5.67 9.69 10.42
CA HIS A 75 4.83 10.27 9.37
C HIS A 75 3.72 9.29 8.98
N GLU A 76 2.61 9.86 8.53
CA GLU A 76 1.47 9.13 8.00
C GLU A 76 1.87 8.46 6.68
N ILE A 77 1.59 7.17 6.59
CA ILE A 77 1.78 6.31 5.43
C ILE A 77 0.39 5.97 4.90
N LEU A 78 0.17 6.30 3.63
CA LEU A 78 -1.04 5.98 2.88
C LEU A 78 -0.75 4.80 1.95
N GLU A 79 -1.78 4.28 1.28
CA GLU A 79 -1.67 3.14 0.36
C GLU A 79 -0.56 3.31 -0.70
N LYS A 80 -0.41 4.52 -1.26
CA LYS A 80 0.57 4.82 -2.32
C LYS A 80 1.90 5.37 -1.80
N THR A 81 2.05 5.52 -0.48
CA THR A 81 3.30 6.01 0.10
C THR A 81 4.40 4.98 -0.13
N LEU A 82 5.56 5.42 -0.61
CA LEU A 82 6.70 4.52 -0.79
C LEU A 82 7.33 4.20 0.56
N ILE A 83 7.67 2.93 0.74
CA ILE A 83 8.28 2.36 1.92
C ILE A 83 9.49 1.50 1.52
N GLU A 84 10.38 1.35 2.48
CA GLU A 84 11.46 0.37 2.48
C GLU A 84 11.06 -0.72 3.49
N PRO A 85 10.88 -1.97 3.06
CA PRO A 85 10.56 -3.06 3.98
C PRO A 85 11.82 -3.56 4.73
N GLU A 86 11.64 -4.09 5.95
CA GLU A 86 12.70 -4.77 6.75
C GLU A 86 13.13 -6.12 6.14
#